data_AF-A0A2L0CBA2-F1
#
_entry.id   AF-A0A2L0CBA2-F1
#
_cell.length_a   1.000
_cell.length_b   1.000
_cell.length_c   1.000
_cell.angle_alpha   90.00
_cell.angle_beta   90.00
_cell.angle_gamma   90.00
#
_symmetry.space_group_name_H-M   'P 1'
#
loop_
_entity.id
_entity.type
_entity.pdbx_description
1 polymer ?
#
loop_
_entity_poly.entity_id
_entity_poly.type
_entity_poly.pdbx_seq_one_letter_code
_entity_poly.pdbx_strand_id
1 'polypeptide(L)'
;IGTREEAEDGINRTALREIKLLQELHHKNLIGLLDVFGHMSNVSLVFDFMDTDLEIIIKDNSIILTTANIKSYMLQTLQGLEYLHTSWVLHRDLKPNNLLVNAAGVLKIGDFGLAKLYGSPNRLNTHQVVTRWYRAPELLFGAKQYGLCIDM
;
A
#
# COMPACT_ATOMS: atom_id res chain seq x y z
N ILE A 1 9.86 26.19 1.75
CA ILE A 1 9.26 27.36 2.43
C ILE A 1 7.76 27.16 2.31
N GLY A 2 7.12 26.60 3.33
CA GLY A 2 5.66 26.41 3.35
C GLY A 2 5.05 27.59 4.10
N THR A 3 4.13 28.30 3.45
CA THR A 3 3.41 29.43 4.02
C THR A 3 2.60 28.98 5.23
N ARG A 4 2.54 29.86 6.23
CA ARG A 4 1.98 29.63 7.57
C ARG A 4 0.49 29.24 7.62
N GLU A 5 -0.19 29.25 6.47
CA GLU A 5 -1.63 28.97 6.34
C GLU A 5 -1.97 27.47 6.28
N GLU A 6 -1.03 26.58 5.92
CA GLU A 6 -1.29 25.12 5.91
C GLU A 6 -1.33 24.47 7.31
N ALA A 7 -1.25 25.28 8.38
CA ALA A 7 -1.16 24.80 9.76
C ALA A 7 -2.46 24.96 10.57
N GLU A 8 -3.55 25.50 10.00
CA GLU A 8 -4.81 25.69 10.73
C GLU A 8 -5.75 24.46 10.72
N ASP A 9 -5.58 23.50 9.81
CA ASP A 9 -6.51 22.35 9.67
C ASP A 9 -6.20 21.15 10.59
N GLY A 10 -5.13 21.20 11.40
CA GLY A 10 -4.80 20.11 12.34
C GLY A 10 -4.38 18.78 11.69
N ILE A 11 -4.23 18.74 10.36
CA ILE A 11 -3.82 17.55 9.61
C ILE A 11 -2.33 17.27 9.87
N ASN A 12 -2.01 16.04 10.26
CA ASN A 12 -0.64 15.61 10.53
C ASN A 12 0.22 15.74 9.26
N ARG A 13 1.37 16.43 9.35
CA ARG A 13 2.36 16.57 8.26
C ARG A 13 2.78 15.25 7.61
N THR A 14 2.65 14.14 8.34
CA THR A 14 2.92 12.78 7.85
C THR A 14 1.84 12.34 6.86
N ALA A 15 0.56 12.56 7.19
CA ALA A 15 -0.57 12.25 6.33
C ALA A 15 -0.54 13.04 5.01
N LEU A 16 -0.18 14.33 5.05
CA LEU A 16 -0.02 15.14 3.83
C LEU A 16 1.08 14.60 2.89
N ARG A 17 2.17 14.04 3.44
CA ARG A 17 3.23 13.42 2.64
C ARG A 17 2.77 12.12 2.00
N GLU A 18 2.00 11.31 2.74
CA GLU A 18 1.44 10.06 2.23
C GLU A 18 0.43 10.32 1.11
N ILE A 19 -0.43 11.32 1.29
CA ILE A 19 -1.37 11.77 0.26
C ILE A 19 -0.63 12.21 -1.00
N LYS A 20 0.41 13.04 -0.85
CA LYS A 20 1.19 13.50 -2.01
C LYS A 20 1.88 12.34 -2.73
N LEU A 21 2.43 11.38 -1.98
CA LEU A 21 3.03 10.18 -2.56
C LEU A 21 1.98 9.37 -3.34
N LEU A 22 0.79 9.17 -2.78
CA LEU A 22 -0.32 8.51 -3.47
C LEU A 22 -0.75 9.22 -4.75
N GLN A 23 -0.73 10.56 -4.78
CA GLN A 23 -1.04 11.35 -5.98
C GLN A 23 -0.01 11.17 -7.09
N GLU A 24 1.24 10.83 -6.77
CA GLU A 24 2.32 10.65 -7.75
C GLU A 24 2.39 9.21 -8.29
N LEU A 25 1.75 8.25 -7.63
CA LEU A 25 1.77 6.83 -8.02
C LEU A 25 0.63 6.51 -9.00
N HIS A 26 1.01 6.12 -10.23
CA HIS A 26 0.07 5.76 -11.28
C HIS A 26 0.45 4.43 -11.93
N HIS A 27 -0.28 3.38 -11.59
CA HIS A 27 -0.11 2.07 -12.19
C HIS A 27 -1.42 1.27 -12.16
N LYS A 28 -1.64 0.43 -13.19
CA LYS A 28 -2.88 -0.35 -13.36
C LYS A 28 -3.16 -1.30 -12.18
N ASN A 29 -2.11 -1.76 -11.49
CA ASN A 29 -2.20 -2.66 -10.33
C ASN A 29 -1.96 -1.95 -8.99
N LEU A 30 -2.11 -0.62 -8.93
CA LEU A 30 -2.16 0.13 -7.68
C LEU A 30 -3.51 0.86 -7.57
N ILE A 31 -3.99 1.04 -6.35
CA ILE A 31 -5.19 1.84 -6.10
C ILE A 31 -4.90 3.31 -6.44
N GLY A 32 -5.72 3.90 -7.30
CA GLY A 32 -5.57 5.29 -7.70
C GLY A 32 -6.28 6.21 -6.72
N LEU A 33 -5.58 7.21 -6.20
CA LEU A 33 -6.21 8.31 -5.48
C LEU A 33 -6.79 9.31 -6.50
N LEU A 34 -8.11 9.38 -6.56
CA LEU A 34 -8.84 10.23 -7.49
C LEU A 34 -8.99 11.66 -6.97
N ASP A 35 -9.28 11.80 -5.67
CA ASP A 35 -9.49 13.11 -5.05
C ASP A 35 -9.24 13.08 -3.54
N VAL A 36 -9.04 14.27 -2.96
CA VAL A 36 -8.78 14.49 -1.54
C VAL A 36 -9.59 15.68 -1.06
N PHE A 37 -10.42 15.46 -0.05
CA PHE A 37 -11.23 16.52 0.56
C PHE A 37 -10.89 16.65 2.04
N GLY A 38 -10.67 17.89 2.48
CA GLY A 38 -10.54 18.25 3.89
C GLY A 38 -11.78 19.00 4.35
N HIS A 39 -12.31 18.65 5.52
CA HIS A 39 -13.30 19.49 6.22
C HIS A 39 -13.07 19.41 7.73
N MET A 40 -12.75 20.55 8.34
CA MET A 40 -12.33 20.64 9.74
C MET A 40 -11.16 19.68 10.01
N SER A 41 -11.27 18.81 11.01
CA SER A 41 -10.23 17.83 11.38
C SER A 41 -10.28 16.52 10.59
N ASN A 42 -11.16 16.40 9.58
CA ASN A 42 -11.36 15.16 8.83
C ASN A 42 -10.79 15.28 7.42
N VAL A 43 -10.09 14.23 6.98
CA VAL A 43 -9.61 14.06 5.61
C VAL A 43 -10.32 12.87 4.99
N SER A 44 -10.91 13.08 3.82
CA SER A 44 -11.55 12.05 3.00
C SER A 44 -10.70 11.81 1.76
N LEU A 45 -10.39 10.55 1.50
CA LEU A 45 -9.62 10.10 0.35
C LEU A 45 -10.56 9.34 -0.59
N VAL A 46 -10.60 9.73 -1.85
CA VAL A 46 -11.45 9.10 -2.87
C VAL A 46 -10.59 8.22 -3.77
N PHE A 47 -10.97 6.95 -3.89
CA PHE A 47 -10.26 5.94 -4.66
C PHE A 47 -11.16 5.30 -5.71
N ASP A 48 -10.56 4.55 -6.63
CA ASP A 48 -11.28 3.59 -7.46
C ASP A 48 -12.09 2.62 -6.57
N PHE A 49 -13.33 2.32 -6.96
CA PHE A 49 -14.11 1.28 -6.29
C PHE A 49 -13.59 -0.11 -6.68
N MET A 50 -13.46 -0.98 -5.67
CA MET A 50 -13.05 -2.37 -5.83
C MET A 50 -14.06 -3.27 -5.12
N ASP A 51 -14.55 -4.30 -5.81
CA ASP A 51 -15.67 -5.13 -5.36
C ASP A 51 -15.35 -6.00 -4.14
N THR A 52 -14.11 -6.47 -4.03
CA THR A 52 -13.66 -7.36 -2.95
C THR A 52 -12.15 -7.24 -2.74
N ASP A 53 -11.63 -7.95 -1.76
CA ASP A 53 -10.21 -8.22 -1.59
C ASP A 53 -9.89 -9.72 -1.71
N LEU A 54 -8.60 -10.05 -1.79
CA LEU A 54 -8.14 -11.42 -1.94
C LEU A 54 -8.33 -12.25 -0.66
N GLU A 55 -8.44 -11.64 0.53
CA GLU A 55 -8.73 -12.37 1.76
C GLU A 55 -10.14 -12.98 1.72
N ILE A 56 -11.13 -12.20 1.28
CA ILE A 56 -12.50 -12.67 1.10
C ILE A 56 -12.54 -13.80 0.06
N ILE A 57 -11.89 -13.60 -1.09
CA ILE A 57 -11.82 -14.62 -2.16
C ILE A 57 -11.19 -15.93 -1.66
N ILE A 58 -10.10 -15.85 -0.89
CA ILE A 58 -9.39 -17.04 -0.37
C ILE A 58 -10.24 -17.78 0.68
N LYS A 59 -11.02 -17.07 1.49
CA LYS A 59 -11.83 -17.67 2.56
C LYS A 59 -13.15 -18.26 2.06
N ASP A 60 -13.62 -17.85 0.88
CA ASP A 60 -14.86 -18.35 0.32
C ASP A 60 -14.65 -19.74 -0.33
N ASN A 61 -15.08 -20.78 0.39
CA ASN A 61 -15.00 -22.17 -0.06
C ASN A 61 -15.88 -22.48 -1.29
N SER A 62 -16.79 -21.59 -1.68
CA SER A 62 -17.58 -21.73 -2.91
C SER A 62 -16.80 -21.32 -4.17
N ILE A 63 -15.72 -20.55 -4.01
CA ILE A 63 -14.88 -20.08 -5.10
C ILE A 63 -13.73 -21.06 -5.32
N ILE A 64 -13.62 -21.57 -6.55
CA ILE A 64 -12.49 -22.40 -6.97
C ILE A 64 -11.42 -21.52 -7.62
N LEU A 65 -10.33 -21.26 -6.90
CA LEU A 65 -9.15 -20.59 -7.45
C LEU A 65 -8.33 -21.56 -8.30
N THR A 66 -8.47 -21.47 -9.62
CA THR A 66 -7.65 -22.25 -10.54
C THR A 66 -6.19 -21.77 -10.52
N THR A 67 -5.26 -22.62 -10.96
CA THR A 67 -3.86 -22.25 -11.16
C THR A 67 -3.69 -21.02 -12.06
N ALA A 68 -4.59 -20.83 -13.03
CA ALA A 68 -4.58 -19.65 -13.89
C ALA A 68 -4.97 -18.38 -13.12
N ASN A 69 -5.95 -18.46 -12.21
CA ASN A 69 -6.32 -17.33 -11.35
C ASN A 69 -5.18 -16.97 -10.41
N ILE A 70 -4.59 -17.96 -9.73
CA ILE A 70 -3.44 -17.75 -8.83
C ILE A 70 -2.29 -17.08 -9.59
N LYS A 71 -1.94 -17.59 -10.77
CA LYS A 71 -0.91 -17.00 -11.62
C LYS A 71 -1.23 -15.56 -12.00
N SER A 72 -2.49 -15.27 -12.35
CA SER A 72 -2.93 -13.92 -12.69
C SER A 72 -2.77 -12.96 -11.52
N TYR A 73 -3.25 -13.33 -10.33
CA TYR A 73 -3.13 -12.48 -9.13
C TYR A 73 -1.67 -12.27 -8.74
N MET A 74 -0.84 -13.32 -8.74
CA MET A 74 0.59 -13.19 -8.49
C MET A 74 1.26 -12.25 -9.48
N LEU A 75 0.98 -12.38 -10.78
CA LEU A 75 1.55 -11.51 -11.81
C LEU A 75 1.15 -10.05 -11.60
N GLN A 76 -0.13 -9.78 -11.32
CA GLN A 76 -0.63 -8.43 -11.09
C GLN A 76 -0.05 -7.80 -9.82
N THR A 77 0.07 -8.57 -8.73
CA THR A 77 0.72 -8.11 -7.49
C THR A 77 2.19 -7.77 -7.74
N LEU A 78 2.93 -8.65 -8.42
CA LEU A 78 4.34 -8.42 -8.70
C LEU A 78 4.56 -7.22 -9.63
N GLN A 79 3.69 -7.00 -10.63
CA GLN A 79 3.73 -5.80 -11.47
C GLN A 79 3.49 -4.51 -10.66
N GLY A 80 2.55 -4.55 -9.70
CA GLY A 80 2.33 -3.43 -8.79
C GLY A 80 3.53 -3.15 -7.88
N LEU A 81 4.11 -4.19 -7.29
CA LEU A 81 5.28 -4.09 -6.42
C LEU A 81 6.53 -3.62 -7.18
N GLU A 82 6.77 -4.12 -8.38
CA GLU A 82 7.86 -3.66 -9.24
C GLU A 82 7.78 -2.15 -9.48
N TYR A 83 6.59 -1.64 -9.78
CA TYR A 83 6.39 -0.20 -9.94
C TYR A 83 6.64 0.59 -8.65
N LEU A 84 6.17 0.10 -7.49
CA LEU A 84 6.46 0.75 -6.20
C LEU A 84 7.95 0.78 -5.90
N HIS A 85 8.62 -0.35 -6.08
CA HIS A 85 10.04 -0.51 -5.78
C HIS A 85 10.90 0.36 -6.70
N THR A 86 10.59 0.40 -8.00
CA THR A 86 11.26 1.32 -8.95
C THR A 86 11.01 2.80 -8.66
N SER A 87 9.88 3.11 -8.01
CA SER A 87 9.53 4.45 -7.52
C SER A 87 10.08 4.76 -6.12
N TRP A 88 10.98 3.92 -5.60
CA TRP A 88 11.58 4.06 -4.27
C TRP A 88 10.59 3.97 -3.09
N VAL A 89 9.46 3.29 -3.28
CA VAL A 89 8.41 3.10 -2.27
C VAL A 89 8.41 1.67 -1.75
N LEU A 90 8.43 1.50 -0.42
CA LEU A 90 8.10 0.24 0.24
C LEU A 90 6.64 0.25 0.67
N HIS A 91 5.93 -0.87 0.46
CA HIS A 91 4.55 -1.02 0.89
C HIS A 91 4.46 -1.27 2.40
N ARG A 92 5.23 -2.24 2.93
CA ARG A 92 5.37 -2.58 4.36
C ARG A 92 4.11 -3.07 5.07
N ASP A 93 3.05 -3.38 4.34
CA ASP A 93 1.89 -4.11 4.85
C ASP A 93 1.18 -4.90 3.74
N LEU A 94 1.94 -5.69 3.00
CA LEU A 94 1.38 -6.55 1.96
C LEU A 94 0.69 -7.76 2.60
N LYS A 95 -0.59 -7.95 2.28
CA LYS A 95 -1.46 -9.00 2.82
C LYS A 95 -2.73 -9.11 1.97
N PRO A 96 -3.46 -10.24 1.99
CA PRO A 96 -4.58 -10.47 1.08
C PRO A 96 -5.70 -9.41 1.12
N ASN A 97 -6.00 -8.82 2.27
CA ASN A 97 -6.99 -7.75 2.39
C ASN A 97 -6.54 -6.40 1.81
N ASN A 98 -5.24 -6.22 1.56
CA ASN A 98 -4.70 -5.05 0.86
C ASN A 98 -4.54 -5.32 -0.64
N LEU A 99 -4.93 -6.50 -1.13
CA LEU A 99 -4.97 -6.85 -2.55
C LEU A 99 -6.42 -6.81 -3.03
N LEU A 100 -6.84 -5.64 -3.50
CA LEU A 100 -8.21 -5.38 -3.91
C LEU A 100 -8.46 -5.92 -5.32
N VAL A 101 -9.63 -6.49 -5.57
CA VAL A 101 -10.01 -7.10 -6.85
C VAL A 101 -11.37 -6.59 -7.28
N ASN A 102 -11.48 -6.17 -8.54
CA ASN A 102 -12.76 -5.74 -9.12
C ASN A 102 -13.45 -6.85 -9.92
N ALA A 103 -14.68 -6.61 -10.35
CA ALA A 103 -15.49 -7.56 -11.13
C ALA A 103 -14.85 -8.00 -12.47
N ALA A 104 -13.92 -7.21 -13.01
CA ALA A 104 -13.16 -7.55 -14.21
C ALA A 104 -11.93 -8.43 -13.92
N GLY A 105 -11.67 -8.78 -12.66
CA GLY A 105 -10.50 -9.57 -12.23
C GLY A 105 -9.19 -8.77 -12.20
N VAL A 106 -9.27 -7.43 -12.25
CA VAL A 106 -8.10 -6.56 -12.10
C VAL A 106 -7.79 -6.43 -10.62
N LEU A 107 -6.55 -6.75 -10.27
CA LEU A 107 -6.02 -6.62 -8.92
C LEU A 107 -5.28 -5.30 -8.77
N LYS A 108 -5.56 -4.58 -7.68
CA LYS A 108 -4.87 -3.36 -7.27
C LYS A 108 -4.37 -3.48 -5.82
N ILE A 109 -3.10 -3.16 -5.60
CA ILE A 109 -2.54 -3.04 -4.26
C ILE A 109 -3.07 -1.74 -3.63
N GLY A 110 -3.64 -1.85 -2.43
CA GLY A 110 -4.19 -0.75 -1.66
C GLY A 110 -3.61 -0.65 -0.26
N ASP A 111 -4.11 0.31 0.51
CA ASP A 111 -3.69 0.64 1.89
C ASP A 111 -2.19 0.97 2.05
N PHE A 112 -1.88 2.22 1.71
CA PHE A 112 -0.55 2.81 1.84
C PHE A 112 -0.32 3.49 3.19
N GLY A 113 -1.16 3.23 4.21
CA GLY A 113 -1.04 3.87 5.53
C GLY A 113 0.28 3.55 6.25
N LEU A 114 0.98 2.52 5.80
CA LEU A 114 2.33 2.18 6.24
C LEU A 114 3.37 2.30 5.12
N ALA A 115 3.05 2.86 3.96
CA ALA A 115 4.01 3.01 2.88
C ALA A 115 5.10 4.05 3.22
N LYS A 116 6.29 3.89 2.64
CA LYS A 116 7.39 4.82 2.91
C LYS A 116 8.43 4.84 1.81
N LEU A 117 8.97 6.04 1.53
CA LEU A 117 10.17 6.19 0.71
C LEU A 117 11.37 5.51 1.39
N TYR A 118 12.04 4.61 0.67
CA TYR A 118 13.27 3.95 1.10
C TYR A 118 14.51 4.56 0.41
N GLY A 119 15.71 4.18 0.85
CA GLY A 119 16.97 4.58 0.18
C GLY A 119 17.77 5.71 0.85
N SER A 120 17.31 6.26 1.97
CA SER A 120 18.15 7.13 2.81
C SER A 120 19.04 6.30 3.75
N PRO A 121 20.37 6.19 3.52
CA PRO A 121 21.25 5.28 4.27
C PRO A 121 21.31 5.55 5.78
N ASN A 122 21.04 6.81 6.18
CA ASN A 122 21.08 7.23 7.59
C ASN A 122 19.72 7.11 8.31
N ARG A 123 18.67 6.63 7.63
CA ARG A 123 17.31 6.61 8.20
C ARG A 123 17.00 5.25 8.80
N LEU A 124 17.07 5.15 10.12
CA LEU A 124 16.57 3.99 10.85
C LEU A 124 15.05 3.88 10.71
N ASN A 125 14.57 2.66 10.48
CA ASN A 125 13.15 2.36 10.38
C ASN A 125 12.64 1.62 11.64
N THR A 126 11.32 1.64 11.85
CA THR A 126 10.68 0.81 12.88
C THR A 126 10.46 -0.60 12.35
N HIS A 127 10.73 -1.60 13.18
CA HIS A 127 10.58 -3.02 12.85
C HIS A 127 9.15 -3.53 13.11
N GLN A 128 8.35 -2.78 13.87
CA GLN A 128 6.94 -3.10 14.16
C GLN A 128 6.01 -2.66 13.01
N VAL A 129 6.41 -2.96 11.79
CA VAL A 129 5.61 -2.81 10.56
C VAL A 129 5.22 -4.18 10.03
N VAL A 130 4.32 -4.23 9.04
CA VAL A 130 3.76 -5.47 8.46
C VAL A 130 2.92 -6.26 9.46
N THR A 131 1.75 -6.72 9.01
CA THR A 131 0.91 -7.65 9.76
C THR A 131 1.68 -8.93 10.10
N ARG A 132 1.60 -9.40 11.36
CA ARG A 132 2.51 -10.41 11.92
C ARG A 132 2.63 -11.70 11.09
N TRP A 133 1.54 -12.15 10.45
CA TRP A 133 1.52 -13.39 9.65
C TRP A 133 2.32 -13.29 8.34
N TYR A 134 2.48 -12.08 7.81
CA TYR A 134 3.16 -11.80 6.55
C TYR A 134 4.53 -11.13 6.77
N ARG A 135 5.00 -11.10 8.02
CA ARG A 135 6.20 -10.35 8.39
C ARG A 135 7.47 -11.15 8.10
N ALA A 136 8.39 -10.53 7.37
CA ALA A 136 9.71 -11.08 7.09
C ALA A 136 10.52 -11.36 8.38
N PRO A 137 11.38 -12.40 8.40
CA PRO A 137 12.10 -12.83 9.61
C PRO A 137 12.98 -11.74 10.21
N GLU A 138 13.66 -10.94 9.40
CA GLU A 138 14.51 -9.83 9.88
C GLU A 138 13.72 -8.80 10.69
N LEU A 139 12.45 -8.56 10.35
CA LEU A 139 11.58 -7.66 11.10
C LEU A 139 11.14 -8.28 12.43
N LEU A 140 10.96 -9.60 12.50
CA LEU A 140 10.72 -10.32 13.75
C LEU A 140 11.92 -10.23 14.69
N PHE A 141 13.15 -10.20 14.15
CA PHE A 141 14.39 -10.01 14.91
C PHE A 141 14.75 -8.53 15.17
N GLY A 142 13.85 -7.59 14.86
CA GLY A 142 14.03 -6.18 15.21
C GLY A 142 14.93 -5.38 14.27
N ALA A 143 15.14 -5.85 13.03
CA ALA A 143 15.93 -5.13 12.04
C ALA A 143 15.41 -3.70 11.83
N LYS A 144 16.32 -2.72 11.95
CA LYS A 144 16.05 -1.29 11.68
C LYS A 144 16.51 -0.85 10.30
N GLN A 145 17.27 -1.71 9.63
CA GLN A 145 17.72 -1.57 8.26
C GLN A 145 17.15 -2.75 7.48
N TYR A 146 16.32 -2.43 6.49
CA TYR A 146 15.65 -3.38 5.63
C TYR A 146 15.33 -2.70 4.29
N GLY A 147 15.16 -3.50 3.25
CA GLY A 147 14.91 -3.02 1.89
C GLY A 147 13.68 -3.68 1.30
N LEU A 148 13.67 -3.78 -0.04
CA LEU A 148 12.57 -4.31 -0.84
C LEU A 148 12.14 -5.74 -0.47
N CYS A 149 13.05 -6.52 0.09
CA CYS A 149 12.83 -7.93 0.44
C CYS A 149 11.70 -8.16 1.44
N ILE A 150 11.30 -7.15 2.22
CA ILE A 150 10.18 -7.30 3.16
C ILE A 150 8.81 -7.32 2.50
N ASP A 151 8.72 -6.88 1.24
CA ASP A 151 7.49 -6.90 0.43
C ASP A 151 7.46 -8.13 -0.53
N MET A 152 8.48 -9.00 -0.50
CA MET A 152 8.66 -10.14 -1.42
C MET A 152 8.18 -11.47 -0.84
#